data_AF-A0A845MIJ8-F1
#
_entry.id   AF-A0A845MIJ8-F1
#
_cell.length_a   1.000
_cell.length_b   1.000
_cell.length_c   1.000
_cell.angle_alpha   90.00
_cell.angle_beta   90.00
_cell.angle_gamma   90.00
#
_symmetry.space_group_name_H-M   'P 1'
#
loop_
_entity.id
_entity.type
_entity.pdbx_description
1 polymer ?
#
loop_
_entity_poly.entity_id
_entity_poly.type
_entity_poly.pdbx_seq_one_letter_code
_entity_poly.pdbx_strand_id
1 'polypeptide(L)'
;MTQDAKLNAVMARDKDQDGQFVYGVKTTGIYCRPSCPARNPKAENIRFFDLPEIAEAAGFRACRRCRPDLVKIADPSLSLTRQICRIIERHVSEQSGERLSLGQIAEETGYSEDHLSRSFKKVLGISPMEYYDNRRTEVFKDNVKAGESVSAAAYGAGFGSTSRLYEKAHARLGMTPASYAKGGAGAEIAYAFADCFLGQMLVAGTRHGVCAVYFGDNKKDLIRELEQEFYRAEIAADVGLLADWSKAIVDFLQGASAALPEIPLDMYGTAFQRRVWQALLEIGPGRTKTYRQLAEDLGAPKSARAVGRACATNPVSLIVPCHRVIGTDGKLHGYRWGLERKEALRNWETAD
;
A
#
# COMPACT_ATOMS: atom_id res chain seq x y z
N MET A 1 26.19 0.82 -10.49
CA MET A 1 26.31 1.38 -11.86
C MET A 1 25.45 2.64 -11.98
N THR A 2 25.92 3.65 -12.70
CA THR A 2 25.13 4.84 -13.05
C THR A 2 24.04 4.49 -14.08
N GLN A 3 23.01 5.34 -14.20
CA GLN A 3 21.96 5.14 -15.21
C GLN A 3 22.54 5.19 -16.63
N ASP A 4 23.48 6.09 -16.89
CA ASP A 4 24.13 6.20 -18.20
C ASP A 4 24.94 4.95 -18.56
N ALA A 5 25.64 4.35 -17.59
CA ALA A 5 26.34 3.09 -17.81
C ALA A 5 25.37 1.93 -18.11
N LYS A 6 24.25 1.85 -17.38
CA LYS A 6 23.19 0.86 -17.64
C LYS A 6 22.56 1.07 -19.02
N LEU A 7 22.35 2.32 -19.44
CA LEU A 7 21.81 2.66 -20.76
C LEU A 7 22.77 2.28 -21.88
N ASN A 8 24.06 2.61 -21.74
CA ASN A 8 25.09 2.24 -22.70
C ASN A 8 25.20 0.72 -22.86
N ALA A 9 25.15 -0.03 -21.76
CA ALA A 9 25.14 -1.50 -21.79
C ALA A 9 23.95 -2.07 -22.57
N VAL A 10 22.75 -1.50 -22.41
CA VAL A 10 21.56 -1.90 -23.18
C VAL A 10 21.72 -1.55 -24.66
N MET A 11 22.21 -0.35 -24.98
CA MET A 11 22.38 0.10 -26.36
C MET A 11 23.43 -0.73 -27.10
N ALA A 12 24.52 -1.08 -26.41
CA ALA A 12 25.61 -1.92 -26.93
C ALA A 12 25.28 -3.42 -26.92
N ARG A 13 24.17 -3.84 -26.32
CA ARG A 13 23.79 -5.25 -26.10
C ARG A 13 24.90 -6.04 -25.40
N ASP A 14 25.48 -5.41 -24.38
CA ASP A 14 26.61 -5.94 -23.63
C ASP A 14 26.22 -7.22 -22.87
N LYS A 15 26.87 -8.33 -23.21
CA LYS A 15 26.65 -9.64 -22.57
C LYS A 15 27.29 -9.72 -21.18
N ASP A 16 28.33 -8.95 -20.91
CA ASP A 16 29.04 -9.00 -19.63
C ASP A 16 28.23 -8.33 -18.50
N GLN A 17 27.19 -7.59 -18.88
CA GLN A 17 26.24 -6.95 -17.96
C GLN A 17 24.99 -7.82 -17.71
N ASP A 18 24.84 -8.94 -18.40
CA ASP A 18 23.75 -9.87 -18.15
C ASP A 18 23.82 -10.40 -16.72
N GLY A 19 22.70 -10.31 -15.99
CA GLY A 19 22.62 -10.76 -14.60
C GLY A 19 23.05 -9.72 -13.57
N GLN A 20 23.54 -8.55 -14.00
CA GLN A 20 23.77 -7.41 -13.10
C GLN A 20 22.52 -6.54 -12.91
N PHE A 21 21.69 -6.44 -13.94
CA PHE A 21 20.41 -5.75 -13.91
C PHE A 21 19.51 -6.24 -15.05
N VAL A 22 18.23 -5.88 -14.98
CA VAL A 22 17.28 -6.00 -16.10
C VAL A 22 16.69 -4.63 -16.41
N TYR A 23 16.13 -4.47 -17.61
CA TYR A 23 15.46 -3.24 -17.99
C TYR A 23 14.04 -3.53 -18.49
N GLY A 24 13.06 -2.79 -17.99
CA GLY A 24 11.68 -2.76 -18.45
C GLY A 24 11.45 -1.69 -19.50
N VAL A 25 10.64 -2.00 -20.52
CA VAL A 25 10.21 -1.07 -21.55
C VAL A 25 8.78 -0.63 -21.27
N LYS A 26 8.59 0.65 -20.90
CA LYS A 26 7.30 1.20 -20.44
C LYS A 26 6.16 1.00 -21.44
N THR A 27 6.45 1.12 -22.73
CA THR A 27 5.44 1.04 -23.80
C THR A 27 4.94 -0.37 -24.06
N THR A 28 5.75 -1.41 -23.79
CA THR A 28 5.38 -2.80 -24.05
C THR A 28 5.08 -3.59 -22.79
N GLY A 29 5.45 -3.08 -21.61
CA GLY A 29 5.34 -3.80 -20.35
C GLY A 29 6.24 -5.05 -20.29
N ILE A 30 7.31 -5.10 -21.08
CA ILE A 30 8.24 -6.25 -21.12
C ILE A 30 9.57 -5.86 -20.47
N TYR A 31 10.14 -6.74 -19.64
CA TYR A 31 11.52 -6.60 -19.15
C TYR A 31 12.48 -7.58 -19.82
N CYS A 32 13.72 -7.13 -20.01
CA CYS A 32 14.78 -7.77 -20.80
C CYS A 32 16.12 -7.71 -20.06
N ARG A 33 17.05 -8.59 -20.45
CA ARG A 33 18.46 -8.50 -20.07
C ARG A 33 19.22 -7.53 -20.98
N PRO A 34 20.34 -6.92 -20.55
CA PRO A 34 21.13 -5.98 -21.36
C PRO A 34 21.47 -6.46 -22.76
N SER A 35 21.84 -7.74 -22.93
CA SER A 35 22.17 -8.33 -24.24
C SER A 35 20.98 -8.71 -25.13
N CYS A 36 19.75 -8.33 -24.77
CA CYS A 36 18.55 -8.78 -25.47
C CYS A 36 18.60 -8.42 -26.98
N PRO A 37 18.34 -9.39 -27.89
CA PRO A 37 18.38 -9.15 -29.33
C PRO A 37 17.16 -8.37 -29.86
N ALA A 38 16.24 -7.97 -28.99
CA ALA A 38 15.11 -7.12 -29.36
C ALA A 38 15.59 -5.75 -29.88
N ARG A 39 14.72 -5.05 -30.61
CA ARG A 39 15.02 -3.69 -31.08
C ARG A 39 15.22 -2.78 -29.87
N ASN A 40 16.25 -1.94 -29.90
CA ASN A 40 16.55 -1.06 -28.78
C ASN A 40 15.37 -0.09 -28.54
N PRO A 41 14.81 -0.04 -27.32
CA PRO A 41 13.78 0.92 -26.97
C PRO A 41 14.40 2.33 -26.86
N LYS A 42 13.57 3.38 -27.00
CA LYS A 42 14.01 4.75 -26.71
C LYS A 42 14.39 4.90 -25.24
N ALA A 43 15.45 5.64 -24.95
CA ALA A 43 15.97 5.84 -23.59
C ALA A 43 14.89 6.30 -22.58
N GLU A 44 14.01 7.21 -23.00
CA GLU A 44 12.88 7.73 -22.20
C GLU A 44 11.88 6.63 -21.72
N ASN A 45 11.81 5.53 -22.47
CA ASN A 45 10.92 4.41 -22.22
C ASN A 45 11.56 3.28 -21.42
N ILE A 46 12.82 3.44 -20.99
CA ILE A 46 13.55 2.43 -20.24
C ILE A 46 13.41 2.69 -18.74
N ARG A 47 13.21 1.62 -17.98
CA ARG A 47 13.32 1.60 -16.52
C ARG A 47 14.22 0.46 -16.09
N PHE A 48 15.20 0.72 -15.25
CA PHE A 48 16.13 -0.31 -14.78
C PHE A 48 15.68 -0.92 -13.46
N PHE A 49 15.94 -2.21 -13.29
CA PHE A 49 15.69 -2.97 -12.08
C PHE A 49 16.90 -3.84 -11.78
N ASP A 50 17.25 -4.00 -10.51
CA ASP A 50 18.41 -4.81 -10.13
C ASP A 50 18.08 -6.31 -10.15
N LEU A 51 16.78 -6.68 -10.06
CA LEU A 51 16.29 -8.05 -10.12
C LEU A 51 15.08 -8.20 -11.06
N PRO A 52 14.94 -9.36 -11.74
CA PRO A 52 13.72 -9.75 -12.45
C PRO A 52 12.45 -9.63 -11.61
N GLU A 53 12.50 -10.09 -10.37
CA GLU A 53 11.35 -10.14 -9.46
C GLU A 53 10.83 -8.74 -9.11
N ILE A 54 11.71 -7.73 -9.06
CA ILE A 54 11.32 -6.32 -8.89
C ILE A 54 10.60 -5.79 -10.14
N ALA A 55 11.05 -6.20 -11.33
CA ALA A 55 10.41 -5.81 -12.58
C ALA A 55 8.99 -6.41 -12.67
N GLU A 56 8.83 -7.66 -12.23
CA GLU A 56 7.52 -8.34 -12.20
C GLU A 56 6.55 -7.72 -11.22
N ALA A 57 7.01 -7.42 -9.99
CA ALA A 57 6.21 -6.67 -9.01
C ALA A 57 5.82 -5.27 -9.52
N ALA A 58 6.62 -4.68 -10.42
CA ALA A 58 6.32 -3.42 -11.09
C ALA A 58 5.40 -3.57 -12.32
N GLY A 59 4.88 -4.77 -12.58
CA GLY A 59 3.93 -5.07 -13.66
C GLY A 59 4.56 -5.42 -15.01
N PHE A 60 5.88 -5.65 -15.07
CA PHE A 60 6.55 -6.04 -16.32
C PHE A 60 6.56 -7.55 -16.47
N ARG A 61 6.31 -8.03 -17.68
CA ARG A 61 6.40 -9.45 -18.03
C ARG A 61 7.78 -9.80 -18.56
N ALA A 62 8.30 -10.98 -18.20
CA ALA A 62 9.57 -11.47 -18.74
C ALA A 62 9.55 -11.58 -20.27
N CYS A 63 10.61 -11.09 -20.91
CA CYS A 63 10.81 -11.25 -22.34
C CYS A 63 10.95 -12.73 -22.69
N ARG A 64 10.06 -13.24 -23.55
CA ARG A 64 10.09 -14.64 -23.99
C ARG A 64 11.31 -14.97 -24.85
N ARG A 65 11.97 -13.95 -25.42
CA ARG A 65 13.10 -14.13 -26.34
C ARG A 65 14.45 -14.21 -25.60
N CYS A 66 14.71 -13.30 -24.65
CA CYS A 66 15.98 -13.29 -23.92
C CYS A 66 15.92 -13.99 -22.56
N ARG A 67 14.71 -14.43 -22.13
CA ARG A 67 14.46 -15.14 -20.85
C ARG A 67 15.32 -14.60 -19.70
N PRO A 68 15.14 -13.31 -19.34
CA PRO A 68 15.93 -12.68 -18.28
C PRO A 68 15.75 -13.38 -16.92
N ASP A 69 14.64 -14.09 -16.75
CA ASP A 69 14.29 -14.97 -15.64
C ASP A 69 15.19 -16.22 -15.48
N LEU A 70 16.10 -16.49 -16.43
CA LEU A 70 17.01 -17.65 -16.38
C LEU A 70 18.49 -17.28 -16.23
N VAL A 71 18.83 -15.99 -16.28
CA VAL A 71 20.22 -15.53 -16.23
C VAL A 71 20.77 -15.68 -14.80
N LYS A 72 21.98 -16.24 -14.66
CA LYS A 72 22.68 -16.34 -13.36
C LYS A 72 23.08 -14.94 -12.87
N ILE A 73 22.87 -14.67 -11.58
CA ILE A 73 23.24 -13.39 -10.97
C ILE A 73 24.62 -13.53 -10.35
N ALA A 74 25.50 -12.58 -10.65
CA ALA A 74 26.88 -12.56 -10.14
C ALA A 74 26.97 -12.07 -8.68
N ASP A 75 26.09 -11.15 -8.26
CA ASP A 75 26.09 -10.60 -6.91
C ASP A 75 25.52 -11.61 -5.89
N PRO A 76 26.28 -11.99 -4.84
CA PRO A 76 25.83 -12.96 -3.84
C PRO A 76 24.56 -12.55 -3.08
N SER A 77 24.38 -11.26 -2.79
CA SER A 77 23.20 -10.75 -2.06
C SER A 77 21.95 -10.79 -2.93
N LEU A 78 22.09 -10.49 -4.22
CA LEU A 78 21.00 -10.60 -5.19
C LEU A 78 20.68 -12.07 -5.49
N SER A 79 21.70 -12.92 -5.58
CA SER A 79 21.55 -14.38 -5.75
C SER A 79 20.77 -15.00 -4.58
N LEU A 80 21.16 -14.65 -3.34
CA LEU A 80 20.45 -15.09 -2.13
C LEU A 80 19.00 -14.58 -2.11
N THR A 81 18.77 -13.30 -2.44
CA THR A 81 17.42 -12.73 -2.50
C THR A 81 16.54 -13.50 -3.49
N ARG A 82 17.09 -13.83 -4.66
CA ARG A 82 16.38 -14.62 -5.66
C ARG A 82 16.12 -16.05 -5.22
N GLN A 83 17.06 -16.68 -4.53
CA GLN A 83 16.85 -18.01 -3.95
C GLN A 83 15.68 -17.98 -2.96
N ILE A 84 15.62 -16.99 -2.08
CA ILE A 84 14.50 -16.79 -1.15
C ILE A 84 13.18 -16.60 -1.91
N CYS A 85 13.14 -15.77 -2.95
CA CYS A 85 11.93 -15.59 -3.77
C CYS A 85 11.45 -16.92 -4.37
N ARG A 86 12.36 -17.73 -4.89
CA ARG A 86 12.04 -19.04 -5.48
C ARG A 86 11.48 -20.03 -4.47
N ILE A 87 12.04 -20.07 -3.27
CA ILE A 87 11.53 -20.91 -2.17
C ILE A 87 10.09 -20.53 -1.85
N ILE A 88 9.86 -19.23 -1.69
CA ILE A 88 8.52 -18.68 -1.41
C ILE A 88 7.54 -19.00 -2.53
N GLU A 89 7.92 -18.79 -3.80
CA GLU A 89 7.06 -19.04 -4.95
C GLU A 89 6.72 -20.52 -5.11
N ARG A 90 7.70 -21.41 -4.90
CA ARG A 90 7.50 -22.85 -4.91
C ARG A 90 6.50 -23.28 -3.83
N HIS A 91 6.71 -22.83 -2.58
CA HIS A 91 5.80 -23.12 -1.47
C HIS A 91 4.38 -22.61 -1.74
N VAL A 92 4.26 -21.41 -2.30
CA VAL A 92 2.96 -20.81 -2.64
C VAL A 92 2.27 -21.59 -3.77
N SER A 93 3.02 -22.14 -4.72
CA SER A 93 2.47 -22.94 -5.83
C SER A 93 2.06 -24.36 -5.44
N GLU A 94 2.70 -24.94 -4.43
CA GLU A 94 2.46 -26.33 -4.00
C GLU A 94 1.17 -26.48 -3.15
N GLN A 95 0.52 -25.38 -2.77
CA GLN A 95 -0.77 -25.32 -2.08
C GLN A 95 -0.87 -26.24 -0.84
N SER A 96 0.25 -26.44 -0.13
CA SER A 96 0.38 -27.45 0.94
C SER A 96 -0.48 -27.21 2.18
N GLY A 97 -1.18 -26.08 2.27
CA GLY A 97 -1.99 -25.69 3.44
C GLY A 97 -1.16 -25.28 4.67
N GLU A 98 0.11 -25.68 4.74
CA GLU A 98 1.04 -25.35 5.80
C GLU A 98 1.74 -24.01 5.58
N ARG A 99 2.02 -23.29 6.67
CA ARG A 99 2.64 -21.98 6.61
C ARG A 99 4.16 -22.11 6.54
N LEU A 100 4.77 -21.51 5.52
CA LEU A 100 6.21 -21.32 5.47
C LEU A 100 6.67 -20.43 6.65
N SER A 101 7.68 -20.86 7.38
CA SER A 101 8.35 -20.09 8.42
C SER A 101 9.68 -19.53 7.92
N LEU A 102 10.17 -18.48 8.57
CA LEU A 102 11.49 -17.93 8.24
C LEU A 102 12.61 -18.94 8.53
N GLY A 103 12.44 -19.78 9.56
CA GLY A 103 13.35 -20.87 9.89
C GLY A 103 13.46 -21.92 8.79
N GLN A 104 12.36 -22.27 8.11
CA GLN A 104 12.39 -23.18 6.97
C GLN A 104 13.18 -22.58 5.79
N ILE A 105 13.04 -21.28 5.54
CA ILE A 105 13.85 -20.59 4.52
C ILE A 105 15.33 -20.57 4.93
N ALA A 106 15.63 -20.38 6.21
CA ALA A 106 16.99 -20.43 6.77
C ALA A 106 17.64 -21.80 6.58
N GLU A 107 16.93 -22.88 6.91
CA GLU A 107 17.41 -24.26 6.71
C GLU A 107 17.69 -24.56 5.24
N GLU A 108 16.79 -24.18 4.33
CA GLU A 108 16.95 -24.46 2.89
C GLU A 108 18.05 -23.62 2.23
N THR A 109 18.31 -22.43 2.74
CA THR A 109 19.36 -21.54 2.20
C THR A 109 20.72 -21.71 2.88
N GLY A 110 20.77 -22.32 4.07
CA GLY A 110 21.98 -22.45 4.89
C GLY A 110 22.44 -21.15 5.57
N TYR A 111 21.58 -20.12 5.64
CA TYR A 111 21.88 -18.84 6.29
C TYR A 111 21.00 -18.61 7.52
N SER A 112 21.46 -17.78 8.46
CA SER A 112 20.65 -17.39 9.61
C SER A 112 19.46 -16.51 9.22
N GLU A 113 18.36 -16.59 9.98
CA GLU A 113 17.15 -15.80 9.76
C GLU A 113 17.40 -14.28 9.71
N ASP A 114 18.31 -13.80 10.56
CA ASP A 114 18.75 -12.40 10.59
C ASP A 114 19.47 -11.99 9.30
N HIS A 115 20.36 -12.85 8.80
CA HIS A 115 21.08 -12.60 7.56
C HIS A 115 20.14 -12.58 6.35
N LEU A 116 19.17 -13.51 6.32
CA LEU A 116 18.12 -13.54 5.30
C LEU A 116 17.30 -12.25 5.32
N SER A 117 16.76 -11.89 6.50
CA SER A 117 15.91 -10.71 6.66
C SER A 117 16.63 -9.43 6.26
N ARG A 118 17.90 -9.26 6.67
CA ARG A 118 18.70 -8.09 6.31
C ARG A 118 19.04 -8.04 4.82
N SER A 119 19.50 -9.16 4.25
CA SER A 119 19.89 -9.23 2.83
C SER A 119 18.70 -9.01 1.91
N PHE A 120 17.57 -9.67 2.19
CA PHE A 120 16.35 -9.55 1.42
C PHE A 120 15.75 -8.13 1.53
N LYS A 121 15.69 -7.56 2.74
CA LYS A 121 15.21 -6.18 2.96
C LYS A 121 16.10 -5.13 2.33
N LYS A 122 17.42 -5.36 2.26
CA LYS A 122 18.36 -4.46 1.57
C LYS A 122 18.07 -4.37 0.07
N VAL A 123 17.64 -5.47 -0.55
CA VAL A 123 17.41 -5.56 -1.99
C VAL A 123 15.96 -5.21 -2.37
N LEU A 124 14.97 -5.77 -1.69
CA LEU A 124 13.55 -5.64 -2.02
C LEU A 124 12.79 -4.62 -1.16
N GLY A 125 13.41 -4.11 -0.09
CA GLY A 125 12.79 -3.12 0.81
C GLY A 125 11.79 -3.69 1.81
N ILE A 126 11.46 -4.98 1.71
CA ILE A 126 10.54 -5.73 2.58
C ILE A 126 11.21 -7.01 3.09
N SER A 127 10.66 -7.64 4.13
CA SER A 127 11.16 -8.92 4.65
C SER A 127 10.69 -10.13 3.81
N PRO A 128 11.36 -11.29 3.91
CA PRO A 128 10.91 -12.53 3.25
C PRO A 128 9.47 -12.90 3.59
N MET A 129 9.07 -12.76 4.85
CA MET A 129 7.72 -13.11 5.29
C MET A 129 6.66 -12.14 4.79
N GLU A 130 6.99 -10.84 4.67
CA GLU A 130 6.10 -9.87 4.00
C GLU A 130 5.93 -10.19 2.50
N TYR A 131 7.01 -10.63 1.82
CA TYR A 131 6.91 -11.08 0.43
C TYR A 131 6.05 -12.33 0.28
N TYR A 132 6.22 -13.31 1.18
CA TYR A 132 5.40 -14.52 1.25
C TYR A 132 3.90 -14.22 1.42
N ASP A 133 3.55 -13.37 2.39
CA ASP A 133 2.15 -13.01 2.64
C ASP A 133 1.54 -12.23 1.45
N ASN A 134 2.33 -11.41 0.74
CA ASN A 134 1.90 -10.73 -0.49
C ASN A 134 1.62 -11.73 -1.62
N ARG A 135 2.52 -12.69 -1.87
CA ARG A 135 2.36 -13.69 -2.95
C ARG A 135 1.14 -14.59 -2.72
N ARG A 136 0.87 -14.97 -1.47
CA ARG A 136 -0.35 -15.71 -1.12
C ARG A 136 -1.62 -14.92 -1.39
N THR A 137 -1.58 -13.63 -1.12
CA THR A 137 -2.68 -12.71 -1.43
C THR A 137 -2.91 -12.63 -2.93
N GLU A 138 -1.87 -12.70 -3.75
CA GLU A 138 -1.96 -12.70 -5.21
C GLU A 138 -2.55 -14.00 -5.76
N VAL A 139 -2.09 -15.17 -5.29
CA VAL A 139 -2.67 -16.47 -5.68
C VAL A 139 -4.14 -16.57 -5.28
N PHE A 140 -4.49 -16.10 -4.08
CA PHE A 140 -5.89 -16.00 -3.67
C PHE A 140 -6.73 -15.17 -4.65
N LYS A 141 -6.21 -14.01 -5.09
CA LYS A 141 -6.90 -13.15 -6.08
C LYS A 141 -7.09 -13.87 -7.42
N ASP A 142 -6.09 -14.62 -7.87
CA ASP A 142 -6.13 -15.29 -9.16
C ASP A 142 -7.09 -16.49 -9.14
N ASN A 143 -7.13 -17.27 -8.07
CA ASN A 143 -8.08 -18.37 -7.88
C ASN A 143 -9.54 -17.85 -7.82
N VAL A 144 -9.78 -16.74 -7.11
CA VAL A 144 -11.11 -16.12 -7.08
C VAL A 144 -11.53 -15.60 -8.46
N LYS A 145 -10.60 -15.03 -9.25
CA LYS A 145 -10.89 -14.61 -10.63
C LYS A 145 -11.16 -15.80 -11.56
N ALA A 146 -10.57 -16.96 -11.29
CA ALA A 146 -10.81 -18.19 -12.03
C ALA A 146 -12.17 -18.85 -11.68
N GLY A 147 -12.94 -18.27 -10.75
CA GLY A 147 -14.28 -18.74 -10.38
C GLY A 147 -14.32 -19.70 -9.19
N GLU A 148 -13.21 -19.90 -8.48
CA GLU A 148 -13.21 -20.69 -7.24
C GLU A 148 -14.01 -19.99 -6.13
N SER A 149 -14.68 -20.79 -5.29
CA SER A 149 -15.34 -20.28 -4.10
C SER A 149 -14.31 -19.67 -3.14
N VAL A 150 -14.71 -18.65 -2.38
CA VAL A 150 -13.81 -17.93 -1.45
C VAL A 150 -13.13 -18.89 -0.45
N SER A 151 -13.86 -19.92 0.00
CA SER A 151 -13.31 -20.95 0.88
C SER A 151 -12.26 -21.82 0.19
N ALA A 152 -12.51 -22.23 -1.06
CA ALA A 152 -11.57 -23.03 -1.85
C ALA A 152 -10.31 -22.23 -2.20
N ALA A 153 -10.48 -20.97 -2.61
CA ALA A 153 -9.36 -20.08 -2.91
C ALA A 153 -8.52 -19.73 -1.66
N ALA A 154 -9.16 -19.55 -0.49
CA ALA A 154 -8.45 -19.32 0.77
C ALA A 154 -7.61 -20.54 1.17
N TYR A 155 -8.17 -21.74 1.04
CA TYR A 155 -7.46 -22.98 1.30
C TYR A 155 -6.31 -23.20 0.30
N GLY A 156 -6.54 -23.01 -0.99
CA GLY A 156 -5.52 -23.12 -2.05
C GLY A 156 -4.39 -22.09 -1.93
N ALA A 157 -4.64 -20.92 -1.32
CA ALA A 157 -3.61 -19.94 -0.98
C ALA A 157 -2.97 -20.19 0.41
N GLY A 158 -3.22 -21.36 1.03
CA GLY A 158 -2.62 -21.80 2.29
C GLY A 158 -3.19 -21.13 3.54
N PHE A 159 -4.33 -20.43 3.45
CA PHE A 159 -5.03 -19.88 4.61
C PHE A 159 -5.93 -20.97 5.17
N GLY A 160 -5.39 -21.82 6.04
CA GLY A 160 -6.03 -23.06 6.54
C GLY A 160 -7.45 -22.94 7.14
N SER A 161 -8.01 -21.74 7.30
CA SER A 161 -9.45 -21.52 7.44
C SER A 161 -9.85 -20.10 7.03
N THR A 162 -11.12 -19.91 6.69
CA THR A 162 -11.71 -18.57 6.53
C THR A 162 -11.59 -17.79 7.83
N SER A 163 -11.89 -18.39 8.99
CA SER A 163 -11.82 -17.73 10.31
C SER A 163 -10.44 -17.20 10.69
N ARG A 164 -9.34 -17.88 10.33
CA ARG A 164 -7.96 -17.44 10.64
C ARG A 164 -7.41 -16.41 9.66
N LEU A 165 -8.07 -16.21 8.52
CA LEU A 165 -7.92 -15.03 7.66
C LEU A 165 -8.40 -13.76 8.39
N TYR A 166 -9.34 -13.91 9.34
CA TYR A 166 -10.02 -12.82 10.03
C TYR A 166 -9.59 -12.64 11.51
N GLU A 167 -9.10 -13.67 12.21
CA GLU A 167 -8.85 -13.62 13.67
C GLU A 167 -7.73 -12.69 14.18
N LYS A 168 -6.73 -12.29 13.36
CA LYS A 168 -5.64 -11.40 13.81
C LYS A 168 -5.66 -9.98 13.22
N ALA A 169 -6.69 -9.63 12.46
CA ALA A 169 -6.78 -8.35 11.74
C ALA A 169 -7.86 -7.38 12.28
N HIS A 170 -8.70 -7.81 13.22
CA HIS A 170 -9.86 -7.05 13.70
C HIS A 170 -9.62 -6.27 14.99
N ALA A 171 -8.73 -5.27 14.96
CA ALA A 171 -8.68 -4.32 16.08
C ALA A 171 -9.12 -2.89 15.73
N ARG A 172 -8.73 -2.27 14.60
CA ARG A 172 -9.04 -0.83 14.42
C ARG A 172 -9.27 -0.28 13.01
N LEU A 173 -9.05 -1.04 11.94
CA LEU A 173 -9.17 -0.52 10.56
C LEU A 173 -9.78 -1.62 9.67
N GLY A 174 -11.11 -1.59 9.54
CA GLY A 174 -11.92 -2.54 8.77
C GLY A 174 -11.89 -2.23 7.28
N MET A 175 -12.06 -3.25 6.44
CA MET A 175 -12.37 -3.28 5.01
C MET A 175 -11.46 -4.33 4.39
N THR A 176 -12.08 -5.43 3.94
CA THR A 176 -11.34 -6.55 3.39
C THR A 176 -10.72 -6.14 2.04
N PRO A 177 -9.51 -6.63 1.69
CA PRO A 177 -8.91 -6.40 0.38
C PRO A 177 -9.82 -6.78 -0.79
N ALA A 178 -10.71 -7.76 -0.61
CA ALA A 178 -11.66 -8.21 -1.62
C ALA A 178 -12.78 -7.19 -1.90
N SER A 179 -13.21 -6.42 -0.88
CA SER A 179 -14.24 -5.39 -1.03
C SER A 179 -13.69 -4.13 -1.71
N TYR A 180 -12.51 -3.65 -1.27
CA TYR A 180 -11.88 -2.45 -1.84
C TYR A 180 -11.22 -2.68 -3.21
N ALA A 181 -10.49 -3.79 -3.41
CA ALA A 181 -9.77 -4.04 -4.68
C ALA A 181 -10.71 -4.28 -5.89
N LYS A 182 -12.00 -4.50 -5.65
CA LYS A 182 -13.04 -4.53 -6.68
C LYS A 182 -13.71 -3.17 -6.89
N GLY A 183 -13.13 -2.06 -6.42
CA GLY A 183 -13.75 -0.73 -6.52
C GLY A 183 -15.00 -0.58 -5.65
N GLY A 184 -15.14 -1.39 -4.60
CA GLY A 184 -16.36 -1.44 -3.78
C GLY A 184 -17.48 -2.33 -4.33
N ALA A 185 -17.21 -3.23 -5.30
CA ALA A 185 -18.24 -4.11 -5.86
C ALA A 185 -19.00 -4.91 -4.77
N GLY A 186 -20.31 -4.65 -4.67
CA GLY A 186 -21.20 -5.26 -3.67
C GLY A 186 -21.16 -4.57 -2.29
N ALA A 187 -20.47 -3.44 -2.17
CA ALA A 187 -20.56 -2.56 -1.01
C ALA A 187 -21.65 -1.52 -1.23
N GLU A 188 -22.53 -1.38 -0.24
CA GLU A 188 -23.47 -0.27 -0.12
C GLU A 188 -22.79 0.82 0.71
N ILE A 189 -22.60 1.99 0.11
CA ILE A 189 -21.98 3.15 0.73
C ILE A 189 -23.03 4.24 0.87
N ALA A 190 -23.34 4.55 2.12
CA ALA A 190 -24.10 5.72 2.47
C ALA A 190 -23.18 6.94 2.52
N TYR A 191 -23.71 8.14 2.24
CA TYR A 191 -23.02 9.38 2.58
C TYR A 191 -23.98 10.46 3.11
N ALA A 192 -23.42 11.37 3.91
CA ALA A 192 -24.08 12.56 4.45
C ALA A 192 -23.17 13.79 4.31
N PHE A 193 -23.79 14.97 4.29
CA PHE A 193 -23.09 16.25 4.27
C PHE A 193 -23.29 17.00 5.57
N ALA A 194 -22.26 17.75 5.96
CA ALA A 194 -22.36 18.77 7.00
C ALA A 194 -21.50 19.99 6.67
N ASP A 195 -21.91 21.14 7.20
CA ASP A 195 -21.14 22.38 7.11
C ASP A 195 -20.18 22.51 8.29
N CYS A 196 -18.95 22.93 8.04
CA CYS A 196 -17.98 23.26 9.08
C CYS A 196 -17.06 24.41 8.65
N PHE A 197 -16.17 24.87 9.54
CA PHE A 197 -15.24 25.97 9.23
C PHE A 197 -14.23 25.64 8.12
N LEU A 198 -14.15 24.38 7.69
CA LEU A 198 -13.31 23.92 6.56
C LEU A 198 -14.07 23.91 5.22
N GLY A 199 -15.34 24.33 5.21
CA GLY A 199 -16.24 24.26 4.05
C GLY A 199 -17.25 23.13 4.18
N GLN A 200 -17.55 22.47 3.05
CA GLN A 200 -18.42 21.30 2.99
C GLN A 200 -17.66 20.05 3.43
N MET A 201 -18.21 19.31 4.39
CA MET A 201 -17.74 18.00 4.82
C MET A 201 -18.66 16.91 4.28
N LEU A 202 -18.09 15.90 3.63
CA LEU A 202 -18.77 14.66 3.26
C LEU A 202 -18.28 13.56 4.18
N VAL A 203 -19.20 12.86 4.85
CA VAL A 203 -18.92 11.64 5.62
C VAL A 203 -19.59 10.48 4.90
N ALA A 204 -18.83 9.46 4.55
CA ALA A 204 -19.36 8.24 3.95
C ALA A 204 -18.98 7.01 4.77
N GLY A 205 -19.87 6.03 4.78
CA GLY A 205 -19.68 4.81 5.54
C GLY A 205 -20.43 3.63 4.97
N THR A 206 -19.98 2.45 5.37
CA THR A 206 -20.67 1.19 5.14
C THR A 206 -21.36 0.76 6.43
N ARG A 207 -22.07 -0.37 6.40
CA ARG A 207 -22.57 -1.03 7.62
C ARG A 207 -21.48 -1.40 8.65
N HIS A 208 -20.20 -1.31 8.31
CA HIS A 208 -19.07 -1.67 9.17
C HIS A 208 -18.35 -0.47 9.79
N GLY A 209 -18.60 0.76 9.30
CA GLY A 209 -17.93 1.96 9.80
C GLY A 209 -17.77 3.06 8.75
N VAL A 210 -17.15 4.16 9.17
CA VAL A 210 -16.78 5.29 8.29
C VAL A 210 -15.66 4.86 7.36
N CYS A 211 -15.89 4.97 6.06
CA CYS A 211 -14.91 4.64 5.02
C CYS A 211 -14.30 5.89 4.36
N ALA A 212 -14.96 7.06 4.43
CA ALA A 212 -14.42 8.32 3.93
C ALA A 212 -14.90 9.55 4.72
N VAL A 213 -14.00 10.53 4.88
CA VAL A 213 -14.31 11.88 5.39
C VAL A 213 -13.57 12.88 4.51
N TYR A 214 -14.31 13.61 3.67
CA TYR A 214 -13.75 14.55 2.70
C TYR A 214 -14.16 15.99 3.00
N PHE A 215 -13.27 16.93 2.67
CA PHE A 215 -13.53 18.37 2.76
C PHE A 215 -13.40 19.04 1.40
N GLY A 216 -14.28 20.00 1.10
CA GLY A 216 -14.23 20.77 -0.12
C GLY A 216 -15.23 21.93 -0.11
N ASP A 217 -15.37 22.61 -1.24
CA ASP A 217 -16.26 23.78 -1.36
C ASP A 217 -17.56 23.47 -2.10
N ASN A 218 -17.62 22.31 -2.77
CA ASN A 218 -18.73 21.91 -3.63
C ASN A 218 -19.13 20.45 -3.38
N LYS A 219 -20.39 20.25 -2.94
CA LYS A 219 -20.98 18.93 -2.71
C LYS A 219 -20.87 17.99 -3.92
N LYS A 220 -21.05 18.51 -5.14
CA LYS A 220 -20.99 17.69 -6.37
C LYS A 220 -19.60 17.13 -6.62
N ASP A 221 -18.55 17.88 -6.32
CA ASP A 221 -17.18 17.44 -6.54
C ASP A 221 -16.77 16.40 -5.49
N LEU A 222 -17.24 16.54 -4.25
CA LEU A 222 -17.06 15.54 -3.19
C LEU A 222 -17.74 14.20 -3.52
N ILE A 223 -18.96 14.23 -4.07
CA ILE A 223 -19.64 13.02 -4.55
C ILE A 223 -18.86 12.36 -5.68
N ARG A 224 -18.42 13.14 -6.67
CA ARG A 224 -17.61 12.60 -7.78
C ARG A 224 -16.32 11.97 -7.30
N GLU A 225 -15.64 12.55 -6.31
CA GLU A 225 -14.43 11.97 -5.74
C GLU A 225 -14.73 10.64 -5.03
N LEU A 226 -15.85 10.57 -4.29
CA LEU A 226 -16.31 9.33 -3.66
C LEU A 226 -16.66 8.25 -4.70
N GLU A 227 -17.37 8.61 -5.76
CA GLU A 227 -17.71 7.73 -6.87
C GLU A 227 -16.47 7.24 -7.63
N GLN A 228 -15.45 8.08 -7.79
CA GLN A 228 -14.18 7.67 -8.42
C GLN A 228 -13.39 6.70 -7.55
N GLU A 229 -13.36 6.94 -6.23
CA GLU A 229 -12.70 6.06 -5.26
C GLU A 229 -13.40 4.69 -5.19
N PHE A 230 -14.74 4.68 -5.19
CA PHE A 230 -15.58 3.48 -5.06
C PHE A 230 -16.44 3.23 -6.32
N TYR A 231 -15.79 3.21 -7.49
CA TYR A 231 -16.43 3.17 -8.83
C TYR A 231 -17.30 1.94 -9.16
N ARG A 232 -17.39 0.96 -8.26
CA ARG A 232 -18.23 -0.23 -8.36
C ARG A 232 -19.13 -0.44 -7.14
N ALA A 233 -19.11 0.47 -6.17
CA ALA A 233 -20.04 0.45 -5.04
C ALA A 233 -21.41 1.02 -5.43
N GLU A 234 -22.44 0.61 -4.71
CA GLU A 234 -23.72 1.28 -4.73
C GLU A 234 -23.64 2.46 -3.75
N ILE A 235 -23.53 3.67 -4.29
CA ILE A 235 -23.42 4.90 -3.51
C ILE A 235 -24.78 5.59 -3.50
N ALA A 236 -25.34 5.78 -2.31
CA ALA A 236 -26.60 6.50 -2.13
C ALA A 236 -26.53 7.37 -0.87
N ALA A 237 -27.37 8.40 -0.82
CA ALA A 237 -27.56 9.15 0.41
C ALA A 237 -28.42 8.31 1.37
N ASP A 238 -27.90 8.00 2.56
CA ASP A 238 -28.68 7.41 3.65
C ASP A 238 -28.43 8.24 4.91
N VAL A 239 -29.51 8.83 5.40
CA VAL A 239 -29.52 9.81 6.50
C VAL A 239 -29.61 9.12 7.86
N GLY A 240 -29.80 7.80 7.93
CA GLY A 240 -30.05 7.07 9.19
C GLY A 240 -28.79 6.78 10.00
N LEU A 241 -27.94 5.86 9.50
CA LEU A 241 -26.76 5.37 10.26
C LEU A 241 -25.60 6.37 10.32
N LEU A 242 -25.52 7.29 9.35
CA LEU A 242 -24.44 8.28 9.26
C LEU A 242 -24.74 9.59 9.97
N ALA A 243 -26.00 9.86 10.35
CA ALA A 243 -26.36 11.11 11.02
C ALA A 243 -25.62 11.26 12.35
N ASP A 244 -25.52 10.19 13.14
CA ASP A 244 -24.85 10.23 14.44
C ASP A 244 -23.34 10.46 14.31
N TRP A 245 -22.66 9.78 13.39
CA TRP A 245 -21.23 9.99 13.15
C TRP A 245 -20.94 11.37 12.56
N SER A 246 -21.76 11.82 11.59
CA SER A 246 -21.62 13.15 10.99
C SER A 246 -21.81 14.23 12.04
N LYS A 247 -22.84 14.10 12.88
CA LYS A 247 -23.11 15.01 13.99
C LYS A 247 -21.96 15.00 15.00
N ALA A 248 -21.48 13.84 15.42
CA ALA A 248 -20.36 13.75 16.35
C ALA A 248 -19.09 14.44 15.83
N ILE A 249 -18.80 14.30 14.53
CA ILE A 249 -17.67 14.97 13.89
C ILE A 249 -17.87 16.49 13.86
N VAL A 250 -19.08 16.96 13.54
CA VAL A 250 -19.43 18.39 13.55
C VAL A 250 -19.33 18.98 14.95
N ASP A 251 -19.94 18.32 15.93
CA ASP A 251 -19.93 18.74 17.33
C ASP A 251 -18.48 18.85 17.85
N PHE A 252 -17.61 17.91 17.46
CA PHE A 252 -16.19 17.99 17.74
C PHE A 252 -15.54 19.22 17.07
N LEU A 253 -15.74 19.43 15.77
CA LEU A 253 -15.16 20.59 15.04
C LEU A 253 -15.68 21.94 15.54
N GLN A 254 -16.89 21.99 16.11
CA GLN A 254 -17.48 23.19 16.69
C GLN A 254 -17.05 23.44 18.14
N GLY A 255 -16.23 22.56 18.74
CA GLY A 255 -15.84 22.64 20.14
C GLY A 255 -16.96 22.26 21.12
N ALA A 256 -18.08 21.70 20.64
CA ALA A 256 -19.18 21.22 21.46
C ALA A 256 -18.86 19.88 22.14
N SER A 257 -17.81 19.18 21.68
CA SER A 257 -17.26 17.99 22.34
C SER A 257 -15.75 18.12 22.56
N ALA A 258 -15.29 17.76 23.76
CA ALA A 258 -13.86 17.79 24.13
C ALA A 258 -13.02 16.74 23.39
N ALA A 259 -13.65 15.66 22.90
CA ALA A 259 -13.00 14.61 22.15
C ALA A 259 -13.94 14.03 21.09
N LEU A 260 -13.37 13.55 19.99
CA LEU A 260 -14.11 12.76 19.02
C LEU A 260 -14.44 11.40 19.67
N PRO A 261 -15.71 10.94 19.64
CA PRO A 261 -16.06 9.62 20.13
C PRO A 261 -15.39 8.53 19.30
N GLU A 262 -15.40 7.30 19.82
CA GLU A 262 -14.90 6.14 19.08
C GLU A 262 -15.83 5.85 17.90
N ILE A 263 -15.39 6.21 16.69
CA ILE A 263 -16.10 5.98 15.44
C ILE A 263 -15.48 4.75 14.76
N PRO A 264 -16.26 3.68 14.49
CA PRO A 264 -15.77 2.53 13.75
C PRO A 264 -15.24 2.93 12.37
N LEU A 265 -14.05 2.46 12.00
CA LEU A 265 -13.41 2.77 10.72
C LEU A 265 -13.44 1.56 9.79
N ASP A 266 -13.96 1.78 8.57
CA ASP A 266 -13.96 0.82 7.46
C ASP A 266 -13.07 1.32 6.30
N MET A 267 -11.77 1.47 6.57
CA MET A 267 -10.73 1.82 5.61
C MET A 267 -9.87 0.65 5.11
N TYR A 268 -9.70 0.55 3.80
CA TYR A 268 -8.66 -0.30 3.21
C TYR A 268 -7.32 0.44 3.09
N GLY A 269 -6.23 -0.24 3.43
CA GLY A 269 -4.88 0.21 3.12
C GLY A 269 -3.89 -0.95 3.09
N THR A 270 -2.76 -0.74 2.41
CA THR A 270 -1.62 -1.65 2.51
C THR A 270 -1.19 -1.83 3.96
N ALA A 271 -0.48 -2.92 4.28
CA ALA A 271 0.04 -3.13 5.64
C ALA A 271 0.86 -1.92 6.14
N PHE A 272 1.63 -1.30 5.25
CA PHE A 272 2.37 -0.07 5.56
C PHE A 272 1.43 1.13 5.83
N GLN A 273 0.44 1.39 4.98
CA GLN A 273 -0.53 2.47 5.19
C GLN A 273 -1.29 2.31 6.50
N ARG A 274 -1.79 1.10 6.79
CA ARG A 274 -2.50 0.81 8.05
C ARG A 274 -1.63 1.07 9.28
N ARG A 275 -0.35 0.69 9.24
CA ARG A 275 0.60 0.98 10.32
C ARG A 275 0.81 2.49 10.48
N VAL A 276 0.93 3.23 9.38
CA VAL A 276 1.03 4.70 9.42
C VAL A 276 -0.24 5.30 10.02
N TRP A 277 -1.42 4.92 9.55
CA TRP A 277 -2.69 5.45 10.04
C TRP A 277 -2.94 5.12 11.51
N GLN A 278 -2.57 3.92 11.97
CA GLN A 278 -2.61 3.59 13.39
C GLN A 278 -1.68 4.50 14.21
N ALA A 279 -0.46 4.75 13.72
CA ALA A 279 0.47 5.65 14.39
C ALA A 279 0.02 7.13 14.38
N LEU A 280 -0.79 7.54 13.39
CA LEU A 280 -1.42 8.86 13.36
C LEU A 280 -2.45 9.01 14.49
N LEU A 281 -3.26 7.98 14.76
CA LEU A 281 -4.27 8.01 15.83
C LEU A 281 -3.66 8.25 17.22
N GLU A 282 -2.40 7.87 17.42
CA GLU A 282 -1.67 8.09 18.68
C GLU A 282 -1.17 9.54 18.86
N ILE A 283 -1.24 10.38 17.81
CA ILE A 283 -0.84 11.78 17.89
C ILE A 283 -2.01 12.58 18.45
N GLY A 284 -1.97 12.96 19.73
CA GLY A 284 -3.05 13.73 20.37
C GLY A 284 -3.28 15.13 19.78
N PRO A 285 -4.43 15.78 20.06
CA PRO A 285 -4.74 17.14 19.60
C PRO A 285 -3.68 18.17 20.00
N GLY A 286 -3.41 19.13 19.11
CA GLY A 286 -2.44 20.20 19.34
C GLY A 286 -0.98 19.75 19.28
N ARG A 287 -0.72 18.43 19.21
CA ARG A 287 0.62 17.86 19.05
C ARG A 287 0.94 17.61 17.59
N THR A 288 2.22 17.70 17.26
CA THR A 288 2.71 17.38 15.91
C THR A 288 3.89 16.43 15.92
N LYS A 289 4.01 15.63 14.86
CA LYS A 289 5.22 14.86 14.55
C LYS A 289 5.72 15.22 13.16
N THR A 290 7.03 15.08 12.94
CA THR A 290 7.59 15.15 11.60
C THR A 290 7.40 13.82 10.86
N TYR A 291 7.39 13.85 9.52
CA TYR A 291 7.39 12.62 8.71
C TYR A 291 8.57 11.69 9.05
N ARG A 292 9.70 12.25 9.50
CA ARG A 292 10.87 11.47 9.92
C ARG A 292 10.62 10.78 11.27
N GLN A 293 10.15 11.52 12.28
CA GLN A 293 9.82 10.94 13.59
C GLN A 293 8.77 9.84 13.46
N LEU A 294 7.73 10.06 12.66
CA LEU A 294 6.71 9.03 12.43
C LEU A 294 7.29 7.80 11.73
N ALA A 295 8.27 7.97 10.84
CA ALA A 295 8.96 6.84 10.20
C ALA A 295 9.89 6.09 11.19
N GLU A 296 10.50 6.80 12.14
CA GLU A 296 11.31 6.23 13.23
C GLU A 296 10.45 5.40 14.18
N ASP A 297 9.29 5.92 14.61
CA ASP A 297 8.33 5.21 15.47
C ASP A 297 7.85 3.90 14.83
N LEU A 298 7.77 3.87 13.50
CA LEU A 298 7.37 2.70 12.71
C LEU A 298 8.54 1.72 12.46
N GLY A 299 9.73 1.95 13.01
CA GLY A 299 10.92 1.13 12.77
C GLY A 299 11.43 1.18 11.33
N ALA A 300 11.10 2.26 10.61
CA ALA A 300 11.41 2.46 9.19
C ALA A 300 12.00 3.86 8.93
N PRO A 301 13.12 4.25 9.59
CA PRO A 301 13.62 5.63 9.61
C PRO A 301 13.96 6.23 8.24
N LYS A 302 14.24 5.38 7.23
CA LYS A 302 14.52 5.81 5.85
C LYS A 302 13.25 6.04 5.01
N SER A 303 12.06 5.82 5.57
CA SER A 303 10.79 5.76 4.85
C SER A 303 9.94 7.03 4.95
N ALA A 304 10.50 8.17 5.36
CA ALA A 304 9.76 9.43 5.54
C ALA A 304 8.92 9.83 4.30
N ARG A 305 9.43 9.63 3.08
CA ARG A 305 8.67 9.87 1.84
C ARG A 305 7.49 8.92 1.66
N ALA A 306 7.65 7.65 2.02
CA ALA A 306 6.56 6.67 1.96
C ALA A 306 5.49 6.98 3.02
N VAL A 307 5.90 7.37 4.23
CA VAL A 307 4.99 7.87 5.27
C VAL A 307 4.21 9.08 4.78
N GLY A 308 4.86 10.05 4.14
CA GLY A 308 4.19 11.21 3.56
C GLY A 308 3.11 10.82 2.53
N ARG A 309 3.37 9.83 1.67
CA ARG A 309 2.37 9.30 0.74
C ARG A 309 1.22 8.59 1.45
N ALA A 310 1.49 7.84 2.51
CA ALA A 310 0.44 7.20 3.31
C ALA A 310 -0.45 8.24 4.03
N CYS A 311 0.14 9.33 4.53
CA CYS A 311 -0.62 10.46 5.08
C CYS A 311 -1.49 11.15 4.00
N ALA A 312 -0.95 11.35 2.80
CA ALA A 312 -1.66 12.00 1.69
C ALA A 312 -2.80 11.14 1.11
N THR A 313 -2.78 9.82 1.34
CA THR A 313 -3.80 8.88 0.86
C THR A 313 -4.77 8.45 1.96
N ASN A 314 -4.82 9.17 3.07
CA ASN A 314 -5.79 8.93 4.13
C ASN A 314 -7.23 9.19 3.62
N PRO A 315 -8.13 8.20 3.62
CA PRO A 315 -9.52 8.39 3.19
C PRO A 315 -10.42 9.02 4.28
N VAL A 316 -10.06 8.95 5.56
CA VAL A 316 -10.87 9.52 6.67
C VAL A 316 -10.10 10.63 7.37
N SER A 317 -9.95 11.80 6.72
CA SER A 317 -9.34 12.94 7.42
C SER A 317 -10.08 13.30 8.69
N LEU A 318 -9.37 14.06 9.54
CA LEU A 318 -9.80 14.46 10.88
C LEU A 318 -9.83 13.28 11.86
N ILE A 319 -10.55 12.20 11.56
CA ILE A 319 -10.60 11.00 12.40
C ILE A 319 -9.21 10.35 12.46
N VAL A 320 -8.61 10.10 11.29
CA VAL A 320 -7.18 9.77 11.20
C VAL A 320 -6.43 11.09 10.98
N PRO A 321 -5.68 11.60 11.97
CA PRO A 321 -5.26 13.00 12.01
C PRO A 321 -3.97 13.26 11.21
N CYS A 322 -4.02 13.03 9.89
CA CYS A 322 -2.86 13.25 9.01
C CYS A 322 -2.42 14.73 8.89
N HIS A 323 -3.27 15.68 9.32
CA HIS A 323 -2.92 17.10 9.43
C HIS A 323 -1.89 17.38 10.53
N ARG A 324 -1.75 16.51 11.53
CA ARG A 324 -0.78 16.63 12.63
C ARG A 324 0.67 16.28 12.25
N VAL A 325 0.91 15.89 10.99
CA VAL A 325 2.26 15.55 10.48
C VAL A 325 2.84 16.63 9.58
N ILE A 326 4.06 17.08 9.87
CA ILE A 326 4.73 18.20 9.20
C ILE A 326 6.13 17.86 8.69
N GLY A 327 6.72 18.75 7.89
CA GLY A 327 8.11 18.66 7.46
C GLY A 327 9.10 18.86 8.60
N THR A 328 10.33 18.38 8.44
CA THR A 328 11.42 18.65 9.40
C THR A 328 11.84 20.13 9.41
N ASP A 329 11.49 20.88 8.37
CA ASP A 329 11.66 22.33 8.25
C ASP A 329 10.51 23.11 8.91
N GLY A 330 9.59 22.44 9.60
CA GLY A 330 8.41 23.06 10.20
C GLY A 330 7.31 23.42 9.21
N LYS A 331 7.54 23.24 7.89
CA LYS A 331 6.56 23.61 6.86
C LYS A 331 5.47 22.55 6.71
N LEU A 332 4.30 23.02 6.29
CA LEU A 332 3.20 22.17 5.88
C LEU A 332 3.48 21.64 4.47
N HIS A 333 3.52 20.32 4.36
CA HIS A 333 3.61 19.62 3.08
C HIS A 333 2.42 18.68 2.97
N GLY A 334 1.90 18.54 1.75
CA GLY A 334 0.96 17.49 1.34
C GLY A 334 -0.27 17.33 2.24
N TYR A 335 -1.42 17.79 1.78
CA TYR A 335 -2.72 17.48 2.37
C TYR A 335 -3.71 17.24 1.25
N ARG A 336 -4.47 16.14 1.31
CA ARG A 336 -5.39 15.76 0.24
C ARG A 336 -6.41 16.87 -0.05
N TRP A 337 -6.84 17.59 0.99
CA TRP A 337 -7.88 18.63 0.91
C TRP A 337 -7.32 20.07 0.89
N GLY A 338 -6.02 20.24 0.62
CA GLY A 338 -5.37 21.54 0.48
C GLY A 338 -4.66 22.05 1.74
N LEU A 339 -3.56 22.80 1.55
CA LEU A 339 -2.72 23.24 2.68
C LEU A 339 -3.44 24.21 3.63
N GLU A 340 -4.34 25.05 3.11
CA GLU A 340 -5.15 25.98 3.90
C GLU A 340 -6.01 25.25 4.94
N ARG A 341 -6.67 24.14 4.56
CA ARG A 341 -7.46 23.32 5.49
C ARG A 341 -6.60 22.62 6.52
N LYS A 342 -5.40 22.17 6.13
CA LYS A 342 -4.42 21.59 7.06
C LYS A 342 -3.97 22.60 8.12
N GLU A 343 -3.73 23.84 7.71
CA GLU A 343 -3.36 24.93 8.61
C GLU A 343 -4.52 25.31 9.53
N ALA A 344 -5.73 25.48 8.98
CA ALA A 344 -6.93 25.80 9.74
C ALA A 344 -7.22 24.76 10.83
N LEU A 345 -7.14 23.45 10.52
CA LEU A 345 -7.30 22.38 11.51
C LEU A 345 -6.26 22.45 12.62
N ARG A 346 -5.00 22.73 12.28
CA ARG A 346 -3.93 22.82 13.28
C ARG A 346 -4.13 24.03 14.18
N ASN A 347 -4.46 25.18 13.60
CA ASN A 347 -4.71 26.40 14.37
C ASN A 347 -5.89 26.21 15.33
N TRP A 348 -6.96 25.57 14.86
CA TRP A 348 -8.11 25.19 15.67
C TRP A 348 -7.73 24.29 16.86
N GLU A 349 -6.87 23.28 16.66
CA GLU A 349 -6.42 22.40 17.76
C GLU A 349 -5.49 23.08 18.77
N THR A 350 -4.92 24.24 18.43
CA THR A 350 -4.00 25.00 19.28
C THR A 350 -4.59 26.31 19.81
N ALA A 351 -5.81 26.65 19.40
CA ALA A 351 -6.53 27.79 19.94
C ALA A 351 -7.10 27.39 21.31
N ASP A 352 -6.75 28.16 22.34
CA ASP A 352 -7.18 27.95 23.73
C ASP A 352 -8.70 28.03 23.91
#